data_AF-A0A3L7XKQ9-F1
#
_entry.id   AF-A0A3L7XKQ9-F1
#
_cell.length_a   1.000
_cell.length_b   1.000
_cell.length_c   1.000
_cell.angle_alpha   90.00
_cell.angle_beta   90.00
_cell.angle_gamma   90.00
#
_symmetry.space_group_name_H-M   'P 1'
#
loop_
_entity.id
_entity.type
_entity.pdbx_description
1 polymer ?
#
loop_
_entity_poly.entity_id
_entity_poly.type
_entity_poly.pdbx_seq_one_letter_code
_entity_poly.pdbx_strand_id
1 'polypeptide(L)'
;MRAPAARGYAKPRVGTARTAIRAYNPEMVTHHPQPTPALARLRAAVTAPPAMSVRVLRHRGSCGDAAGADVIVLDVSAPVLDVACDGACWAAPAATVVRAGHRHRFARLDRGVLDELAACVQGECDEPQAGTGVAGLTARLGRNDGTLADVLSQGGYAAYALAAPLAPARIVEVARVAGRDILPAAALLVNACDASGVVVARHFLEGDPHRIVEGILIAARATGVRAVGVSIDEHSDGARDAFDRALADARDAGILDGSALGGDAITIDVQGDVRAGDEDGERVDVETLCALTTIFDTPPPPTRLVSLSGDLARGGLYEVPVDGNTTWAGVLATAGVMPARVQALLLGGVSRPLVLPRDFDAALDAQMLGAGGVQVLGPDADLDGLGR
;
A
#
# COMPACT_ATOMS: atom_id res chain seq x y z
N MET A 1 -47.38 12.67 38.77
CA MET A 1 -46.10 12.93 38.08
C MET A 1 -45.86 11.82 37.07
N ARG A 2 -45.98 12.10 35.77
CA ARG A 2 -45.69 11.17 34.66
C ARG A 2 -44.50 11.72 33.90
N ALA A 3 -43.50 10.88 33.66
CA ALA A 3 -42.27 11.19 32.93
C ALA A 3 -42.55 11.47 31.43
N PRO A 4 -41.78 12.33 30.74
CA PRO A 4 -42.00 12.65 29.34
C PRO A 4 -41.42 11.58 28.40
N ALA A 5 -42.15 11.31 27.32
CA ALA A 5 -41.83 10.31 26.30
C ALA A 5 -40.63 10.70 25.42
N ALA A 6 -39.78 9.71 25.13
CA ALA A 6 -38.64 9.82 24.24
C ALA A 6 -39.07 10.11 22.79
N ARG A 7 -38.46 11.13 22.16
CA ARG A 7 -38.61 11.41 20.72
C ARG A 7 -37.83 10.36 19.93
N GLY A 8 -38.55 9.54 19.17
CA GLY A 8 -37.98 8.56 18.25
C GLY A 8 -37.25 9.24 17.09
N TYR A 9 -36.01 8.82 16.86
CA TYR A 9 -35.22 9.16 15.68
C TYR A 9 -35.71 8.32 14.50
N ALA A 10 -36.33 8.94 13.50
CA ALA A 10 -36.78 8.25 12.29
C ALA A 10 -35.59 8.05 11.33
N LYS A 11 -35.27 6.79 10.99
CA LYS A 11 -34.28 6.46 9.95
C LYS A 11 -34.74 7.02 8.59
N PRO A 12 -33.89 7.70 7.80
CA PRO A 12 -34.24 8.07 6.43
C PRO A 12 -34.40 6.81 5.57
N ARG A 13 -35.47 6.78 4.78
CA ARG A 13 -35.77 5.70 3.84
C ARG A 13 -34.71 5.70 2.72
N VAL A 14 -33.97 4.61 2.61
CA VAL A 14 -33.07 4.31 1.48
C VAL A 14 -33.93 4.02 0.26
N GLY A 15 -34.14 5.04 -0.58
CA GLY A 15 -34.83 4.94 -1.86
C GLY A 15 -34.00 5.61 -2.93
N THR A 16 -33.63 4.83 -3.97
CA THR A 16 -33.08 5.27 -5.26
C THR A 16 -31.64 5.80 -5.30
N ALA A 17 -30.66 4.97 -4.94
CA ALA A 17 -29.25 5.11 -5.37
C ALA A 17 -28.72 3.79 -5.98
N ARG A 18 -29.60 3.04 -6.67
CA ARG A 18 -29.37 1.64 -7.05
C ARG A 18 -29.19 1.42 -8.56
N THR A 19 -28.79 2.45 -9.30
CA THR A 19 -28.72 2.39 -10.78
C THR A 19 -27.42 2.93 -11.37
N ALA A 20 -26.27 2.72 -10.72
CA ALA A 20 -24.97 3.08 -11.31
C ALA A 20 -23.77 2.22 -10.88
N ILE A 21 -23.97 1.01 -10.32
CA ILE A 21 -22.85 0.06 -10.13
C ILE A 21 -22.82 -0.84 -11.36
N ARG A 22 -22.20 -0.33 -12.42
CA ARG A 22 -21.81 -1.12 -13.59
C ARG A 22 -20.59 -1.97 -13.22
N ALA A 23 -20.59 -3.20 -13.73
CA ALA A 23 -19.59 -4.23 -13.50
C ALA A 23 -18.15 -3.73 -13.55
N TYR A 24 -17.36 -4.17 -12.56
CA TYR A 24 -15.90 -4.07 -12.53
C TYR A 24 -15.32 -4.66 -13.82
N ASN A 25 -14.76 -3.81 -14.68
CA ASN A 25 -14.03 -4.21 -15.88
C ASN A 25 -12.52 -3.94 -15.64
N PRO A 26 -11.67 -4.97 -15.54
CA PRO A 26 -10.23 -4.81 -15.29
C PRO A 26 -9.49 -4.08 -16.44
N GLU A 27 -10.10 -3.89 -17.61
CA GLU A 27 -9.52 -3.16 -18.75
C GLU A 27 -9.71 -1.62 -18.68
N MET A 28 -10.38 -1.08 -17.66
CA MET A 28 -10.64 0.37 -17.51
C MET A 28 -9.73 1.12 -16.53
N VAL A 29 -8.63 0.53 -16.05
CA VAL A 29 -7.73 1.13 -15.05
C VAL A 29 -6.73 2.15 -15.65
N THR A 30 -7.12 2.92 -16.67
CA THR A 30 -6.20 3.87 -17.34
C THR A 30 -6.77 5.26 -17.59
N HIS A 31 -7.70 5.72 -16.77
CA HIS A 31 -7.97 7.16 -16.68
C HIS A 31 -7.37 7.72 -15.40
N HIS A 32 -6.03 7.76 -15.38
CA HIS A 32 -5.38 8.78 -14.57
C HIS A 32 -5.94 10.14 -15.02
N PRO A 33 -6.44 10.97 -14.09
CA PRO A 33 -6.88 12.32 -14.40
C PRO A 33 -5.79 13.06 -15.19
N GLN A 34 -6.21 13.85 -16.19
CA GLN A 34 -5.28 14.61 -17.03
C GLN A 34 -4.30 15.40 -16.15
N PRO A 35 -2.98 15.28 -16.39
CA PRO A 35 -2.00 15.85 -15.48
C PRO A 35 -2.16 17.36 -15.41
N THR A 36 -2.19 17.89 -14.18
CA THR A 36 -2.23 19.34 -13.99
C THR A 36 -0.97 19.97 -14.62
N PRO A 37 -1.02 21.25 -15.04
CA PRO A 37 0.16 21.92 -15.59
C PRO A 37 1.38 21.88 -14.65
N ALA A 38 1.15 21.90 -13.33
CA ALA A 38 2.20 21.76 -12.33
C ALA A 38 2.87 20.38 -12.39
N LEU A 39 2.09 19.30 -12.38
CA LEU A 39 2.60 17.94 -12.49
C LEU A 39 3.31 17.69 -13.82
N ALA A 40 2.79 18.25 -14.92
CA ALA A 40 3.44 18.15 -16.23
C ALA A 40 4.82 18.81 -16.24
N ARG A 41 4.98 19.98 -15.60
CA ARG A 41 6.28 20.65 -15.45
C ARG A 41 7.23 19.86 -14.57
N LEU A 42 6.76 19.34 -13.44
CA LEU A 42 7.58 18.50 -12.55
C LEU A 42 8.10 17.26 -13.30
N ARG A 43 7.21 16.55 -14.02
CA ARG A 43 7.58 15.40 -14.86
C ARG A 43 8.62 15.72 -15.93
N ALA A 44 8.58 16.93 -16.50
CA ALA A 44 9.56 17.37 -17.48
C ALA A 44 10.89 17.79 -16.86
N ALA A 45 10.89 18.27 -15.62
CA ALA A 45 12.08 18.71 -14.90
C ALA A 45 12.85 17.54 -14.26
N VAL A 46 12.15 16.51 -13.83
CA VAL A 46 12.76 15.29 -13.29
C VAL A 46 13.16 14.38 -14.46
N THR A 47 14.46 14.24 -14.68
CA THR A 47 14.98 13.38 -15.75
C THR A 47 14.70 11.92 -15.41
N ALA A 48 13.80 11.26 -16.16
CA ALA A 48 13.67 9.82 -16.07
C ALA A 48 14.95 9.13 -16.55
N PRO A 49 15.35 7.99 -15.95
CA PRO A 49 16.35 7.14 -16.58
C PRO A 49 15.91 6.88 -18.02
N PRO A 50 16.82 6.97 -19.01
CA PRO A 50 16.45 7.00 -20.42
C PRO A 50 15.51 5.85 -20.74
N ALA A 51 14.39 6.16 -21.40
CA ALA A 51 13.27 5.25 -21.71
C ALA A 51 13.63 4.09 -22.67
N MET A 52 14.91 3.74 -22.82
CA MET A 52 15.43 2.82 -23.83
C MET A 52 16.37 1.72 -23.33
N SER A 53 16.69 1.63 -22.04
CA SER A 53 17.49 0.50 -21.53
C SER A 53 16.63 -0.51 -20.80
N VAL A 54 16.63 -1.76 -21.26
CA VAL A 54 16.23 -2.91 -20.42
C VAL A 54 16.92 -2.80 -19.07
N ARG A 55 16.21 -3.07 -17.99
CA ARG A 55 16.75 -3.07 -16.62
C ARG A 55 16.18 -4.22 -15.82
N VAL A 56 16.94 -4.66 -14.83
CA VAL A 56 16.50 -5.70 -13.90
C VAL A 56 16.33 -5.09 -12.53
N LEU A 57 15.13 -5.19 -11.99
CA LEU A 57 14.79 -4.75 -10.65
C LEU A 57 15.00 -5.96 -9.72
N ARG A 58 16.05 -5.97 -8.91
CA ARG A 58 16.28 -7.01 -7.90
C ARG A 58 15.54 -6.62 -6.62
N HIS A 59 14.66 -7.48 -6.12
CA HIS A 59 13.78 -7.15 -5.00
C HIS A 59 14.50 -7.43 -3.66
N ARG A 60 15.03 -6.36 -3.06
CA ARG A 60 15.93 -6.30 -1.88
C ARG A 60 15.27 -5.82 -0.58
N GLY A 61 13.93 -5.79 -0.50
CA GLY A 61 13.24 -5.47 0.76
C GLY A 61 13.60 -6.45 1.88
N SER A 62 13.13 -6.21 3.12
CA SER A 62 13.46 -7.03 4.30
C SER A 62 13.34 -8.54 4.04
N CYS A 63 12.26 -8.98 3.39
CA CYS A 63 12.04 -10.39 3.05
C CYS A 63 12.92 -10.89 1.90
N GLY A 64 13.27 -10.01 0.95
CA GLY A 64 14.17 -10.34 -0.16
C GLY A 64 15.58 -10.61 0.34
N ASP A 65 16.09 -9.73 1.20
CA ASP A 65 17.43 -9.87 1.79
C ASP A 65 17.49 -11.05 2.76
N ALA A 66 16.44 -11.25 3.58
CA ALA A 66 16.33 -12.46 4.40
C ALA A 66 16.33 -13.76 3.58
N ALA A 67 15.85 -13.72 2.34
CA ALA A 67 15.87 -14.85 1.40
C ALA A 67 17.16 -14.91 0.55
N GLY A 68 18.15 -14.04 0.81
CA GLY A 68 19.44 -14.03 0.14
C GLY A 68 19.46 -13.32 -1.22
N ALA A 69 18.53 -12.39 -1.49
CA ALA A 69 18.54 -11.63 -2.75
C ALA A 69 19.83 -10.79 -2.90
N ASP A 70 20.42 -10.34 -1.80
CA ASP A 70 21.63 -9.52 -1.75
C ASP A 70 22.87 -10.24 -2.29
N VAL A 71 22.98 -11.54 -2.01
CA VAL A 71 24.11 -12.39 -2.41
C VAL A 71 23.93 -13.05 -3.77
N ILE A 72 22.74 -12.98 -4.38
CA ILE A 72 22.50 -13.50 -5.73
C ILE A 72 23.16 -12.58 -6.76
N VAL A 73 24.08 -13.15 -7.54
CA VAL A 73 24.72 -12.48 -8.67
C VAL A 73 23.85 -12.65 -9.92
N LEU A 74 23.38 -11.53 -10.47
CA LEU A 74 22.64 -11.48 -11.73
C LEU A 74 23.61 -11.09 -12.85
N ASP A 75 24.17 -12.10 -13.53
CA ASP A 75 25.08 -11.89 -14.67
C ASP A 75 24.27 -11.68 -15.95
N VAL A 76 23.82 -10.45 -16.16
CA VAL A 76 22.95 -10.06 -17.28
C VAL A 76 23.46 -8.81 -17.98
N SER A 77 23.17 -8.69 -19.27
CA SER A 77 23.59 -7.52 -20.09
C SER A 77 22.66 -6.30 -19.89
N ALA A 78 22.27 -6.02 -18.65
CA ALA A 78 21.38 -4.93 -18.28
C ALA A 78 21.74 -4.38 -16.90
N PRO A 79 21.52 -3.09 -16.62
CA PRO A 79 21.65 -2.56 -15.27
C PRO A 79 20.72 -3.30 -14.31
N VAL A 80 21.29 -3.75 -13.19
CA VAL A 80 20.57 -4.32 -12.06
C VAL A 80 20.39 -3.22 -11.03
N LEU A 81 19.14 -2.89 -10.73
CA LEU A 81 18.76 -1.92 -9.73
C LEU A 81 18.26 -2.67 -8.51
N ASP A 82 18.88 -2.38 -7.37
CA ASP A 82 18.39 -2.85 -6.08
C ASP A 82 17.21 -2.00 -5.69
N VAL A 83 16.03 -2.59 -5.85
CA VAL A 83 14.76 -1.96 -5.52
C VAL A 83 14.08 -2.78 -4.46
N ALA A 84 13.04 -2.23 -3.89
CA ALA A 84 12.46 -2.81 -2.71
C ALA A 84 11.11 -3.51 -2.99
N CYS A 85 10.44 -3.85 -1.89
CA CYS A 85 9.34 -4.79 -1.76
C CYS A 85 8.26 -4.77 -2.88
N ASP A 86 7.79 -5.96 -3.27
CA ASP A 86 6.66 -6.17 -4.17
C ASP A 86 5.42 -6.81 -3.51
N GLY A 87 5.49 -7.03 -2.19
CA GLY A 87 4.44 -7.64 -1.38
C GLY A 87 4.33 -9.16 -1.49
N ALA A 88 5.02 -9.82 -2.43
CA ALA A 88 4.95 -11.26 -2.63
C ALA A 88 6.09 -11.99 -1.90
N CYS A 89 6.11 -11.91 -0.57
CA CYS A 89 7.17 -12.45 0.28
C CYS A 89 7.45 -13.94 0.03
N TRP A 90 6.41 -14.74 -0.21
CA TRP A 90 6.51 -16.16 -0.54
C TRP A 90 7.32 -16.49 -1.79
N ALA A 91 7.50 -15.50 -2.67
CA ALA A 91 8.20 -15.63 -3.94
C ALA A 91 9.64 -15.12 -3.88
N ALA A 92 10.10 -14.61 -2.73
CA ALA A 92 11.47 -14.18 -2.56
C ALA A 92 12.46 -15.38 -2.63
N PRO A 93 13.71 -15.16 -3.08
CA PRO A 93 14.21 -13.95 -3.72
C PRO A 93 13.59 -13.78 -5.12
N ALA A 94 13.35 -12.54 -5.54
CA ALA A 94 12.63 -12.21 -6.77
C ALA A 94 13.30 -11.08 -7.54
N ALA A 95 13.04 -11.02 -8.85
CA ALA A 95 13.47 -9.91 -9.69
C ALA A 95 12.48 -9.65 -10.83
N THR A 96 12.46 -8.43 -11.33
CA THR A 96 11.59 -8.04 -12.45
C THR A 96 12.42 -7.47 -13.59
N VAL A 97 12.31 -8.07 -14.77
CA VAL A 97 12.87 -7.50 -16.01
C VAL A 97 11.90 -6.44 -16.52
N VAL A 98 12.41 -5.24 -16.79
CA VAL A 98 11.63 -4.10 -17.27
C VAL A 98 12.18 -3.63 -18.61
N ARG A 99 11.30 -3.56 -19.60
CA ARG A 99 11.55 -3.03 -20.95
C ARG A 99 10.43 -2.05 -21.33
N ALA A 100 10.58 -1.32 -22.42
CA ALA A 100 9.52 -0.45 -22.93
C ALA A 100 8.24 -1.26 -23.16
N GLY A 101 7.16 -0.89 -22.47
CA GLY A 101 5.86 -1.57 -22.56
C GLY A 101 5.79 -2.96 -21.91
N HIS A 102 6.89 -3.48 -21.35
CA HIS A 102 6.97 -4.87 -20.93
C HIS A 102 7.60 -5.03 -19.55
N ARG A 103 7.01 -5.89 -18.72
CA ARG A 103 7.52 -6.23 -17.39
C ARG A 103 7.29 -7.71 -17.13
N HIS A 104 8.34 -8.43 -16.74
CA HIS A 104 8.27 -9.86 -16.43
C HIS A 104 8.88 -10.09 -15.05
N ARG A 105 8.08 -10.65 -14.13
CA ARG A 105 8.52 -10.93 -12.76
C ARG A 105 8.92 -12.40 -12.59
N PHE A 106 10.12 -12.61 -12.08
CA PHE A 106 10.66 -13.92 -11.71
C PHE A 106 10.58 -14.11 -10.20
N ALA A 107 10.11 -15.29 -9.78
CA ALA A 107 10.01 -15.71 -8.38
C ALA A 107 11.06 -16.78 -8.10
N ARG A 108 11.53 -16.87 -6.85
CA ARG A 108 12.47 -17.90 -6.38
C ARG A 108 13.66 -18.05 -7.33
N LEU A 109 14.54 -17.04 -7.36
CA LEU A 109 15.70 -16.96 -8.25
C LEU A 109 16.73 -18.10 -8.02
N ASP A 110 16.39 -19.30 -8.46
CA ASP A 110 17.29 -20.45 -8.56
C ASP A 110 18.02 -20.48 -9.91
N ARG A 111 18.92 -21.44 -10.10
CA ARG A 111 19.76 -21.50 -11.32
C ARG A 111 18.95 -21.54 -12.62
N GLY A 112 17.83 -22.26 -12.67
CA GLY A 112 17.02 -22.35 -13.88
C GLY A 112 16.31 -21.03 -14.19
N VAL A 113 15.78 -20.40 -13.15
CA VAL A 113 15.13 -19.09 -13.25
C VAL A 113 16.11 -17.99 -13.67
N LEU A 114 17.37 -18.07 -13.25
CA LEU A 114 18.40 -17.11 -13.67
C LEU A 114 18.70 -17.16 -15.17
N ASP A 115 18.71 -18.36 -15.77
CA ASP A 115 18.88 -18.53 -17.22
C ASP A 115 17.69 -17.93 -17.99
N GLU A 116 16.46 -18.18 -17.52
CA GLU A 116 15.23 -17.59 -18.09
C GLU A 116 15.21 -16.06 -17.96
N LEU A 117 15.67 -15.53 -16.82
CA LEU A 117 15.77 -14.09 -16.60
C LEU A 117 16.76 -13.46 -17.58
N ALA A 118 17.93 -14.07 -17.78
CA ALA A 118 18.94 -13.61 -18.73
C ALA A 118 18.41 -13.62 -20.18
N ALA A 119 17.70 -14.68 -20.57
CA ALA A 119 17.01 -14.76 -21.88
C ALA A 119 15.95 -13.66 -22.00
N CYS A 120 15.18 -13.42 -20.94
CA CYS A 120 14.18 -12.37 -20.91
C CYS A 120 14.80 -10.99 -21.06
N VAL A 121 15.99 -10.71 -20.50
CA VAL A 121 16.72 -9.45 -20.76
C VAL A 121 16.97 -9.24 -22.27
N GLN A 122 17.17 -10.31 -23.04
CA GLN A 122 17.31 -10.26 -24.50
C GLN A 122 15.98 -10.16 -25.27
N GLY A 123 14.84 -10.19 -24.56
CA GLY A 123 13.51 -10.16 -25.16
C GLY A 123 12.93 -11.55 -25.45
N GLU A 124 13.58 -12.63 -25.01
CA GLU A 124 13.15 -14.01 -25.23
C GLU A 124 12.24 -14.50 -24.09
N CYS A 125 11.18 -13.74 -23.80
CA CYS A 125 10.18 -14.11 -22.80
C CYS A 125 8.81 -13.60 -23.24
N ASP A 126 7.76 -14.38 -22.92
CA ASP A 126 6.37 -13.94 -23.06
C ASP A 126 6.09 -12.70 -22.20
N GLU A 127 4.91 -12.08 -22.35
CA GLU A 127 4.40 -10.99 -21.50
C GLU A 127 3.58 -11.49 -20.27
N PRO A 128 4.14 -12.14 -19.23
CA PRO A 128 3.43 -12.32 -18.00
C PRO A 128 3.52 -11.05 -17.16
N GLN A 129 2.34 -10.56 -16.82
CA GLN A 129 2.08 -9.47 -15.91
C GLN A 129 2.82 -9.65 -14.57
N ALA A 130 3.62 -8.66 -14.21
CA ALA A 130 4.37 -8.63 -12.94
C ALA A 130 3.46 -8.35 -11.72
N GLY A 131 3.46 -9.29 -10.75
CA GLY A 131 3.13 -9.06 -9.34
C GLY A 131 1.65 -9.13 -8.93
N THR A 132 1.39 -9.29 -7.63
CA THR A 132 0.04 -9.28 -7.02
C THR A 132 -0.61 -7.88 -7.04
N GLY A 133 0.18 -6.81 -7.25
CA GLY A 133 -0.27 -5.42 -7.31
C GLY A 133 -0.70 -4.97 -8.71
N VAL A 134 -1.67 -5.66 -9.30
CA VAL A 134 -2.16 -5.37 -10.66
C VAL A 134 -2.90 -4.03 -10.75
N ALA A 135 -3.47 -3.55 -9.64
CA ALA A 135 -4.24 -2.32 -9.56
C ALA A 135 -4.27 -1.79 -8.12
N GLY A 136 -4.91 -0.64 -7.91
CA GLY A 136 -5.23 -0.14 -6.58
C GLY A 136 -4.05 0.43 -5.79
N LEU A 137 -4.04 0.15 -4.49
CA LEU A 137 -3.04 0.62 -3.54
C LEU A 137 -1.66 -0.02 -3.74
N THR A 138 -1.63 -1.25 -4.23
CA THR A 138 -0.39 -2.01 -4.45
C THR A 138 0.19 -1.83 -5.85
N ALA A 139 -0.44 -1.01 -6.70
CA ALA A 139 -0.16 -0.87 -8.13
C ALA A 139 1.29 -0.53 -8.53
N ARG A 140 2.13 0.00 -7.62
CA ARG A 140 3.53 0.35 -7.89
C ARG A 140 4.55 -0.53 -7.16
N LEU A 141 4.12 -1.36 -6.22
CA LEU A 141 5.02 -2.24 -5.46
C LEU A 141 5.72 -3.22 -6.42
N GLY A 142 7.05 -3.31 -6.34
CA GLY A 142 7.87 -4.13 -7.24
C GLY A 142 7.91 -3.65 -8.71
N ARG A 143 7.36 -2.48 -9.03
CA ARG A 143 7.32 -1.94 -10.39
C ARG A 143 8.10 -0.64 -10.53
N ASN A 144 8.19 0.17 -9.49
CA ASN A 144 9.03 1.35 -9.52
C ASN A 144 10.49 0.98 -9.21
N ASP A 145 11.42 1.72 -9.77
CA ASP A 145 12.86 1.55 -9.53
C ASP A 145 13.40 2.35 -8.34
N GLY A 146 12.50 2.84 -7.47
CA GLY A 146 12.83 3.68 -6.33
C GLY A 146 13.13 5.14 -6.65
N THR A 147 13.29 5.51 -7.93
CA THR A 147 13.53 6.91 -8.31
C THR A 147 12.23 7.71 -8.39
N LEU A 148 12.26 8.98 -7.97
CA LEU A 148 11.14 9.89 -8.16
C LEU A 148 10.65 9.95 -9.62
N ALA A 149 11.57 9.85 -10.58
CA ALA A 149 11.23 9.93 -11.99
C ALA A 149 10.36 8.76 -12.47
N ASP A 150 10.71 7.52 -12.08
CA ASP A 150 9.92 6.33 -12.40
C ASP A 150 8.57 6.37 -11.67
N VAL A 151 8.56 6.80 -10.41
CA VAL A 151 7.32 7.00 -9.63
C VAL A 151 6.36 7.99 -10.31
N LEU A 152 6.86 9.15 -10.74
CA LEU A 152 6.07 10.16 -11.46
C LEU A 152 5.53 9.62 -12.79
N SER A 153 6.33 8.81 -13.50
CA SER A 153 5.93 8.16 -14.76
C SER A 153 4.79 7.16 -14.57
N GLN A 154 4.71 6.54 -13.38
CA GLN A 154 3.69 5.58 -12.97
C GLN A 154 2.52 6.23 -12.21
N GLY A 155 2.31 7.55 -12.38
CA GLY A 155 1.15 8.25 -11.81
C GLY A 155 1.31 8.73 -10.37
N GLY A 156 2.49 8.61 -9.76
CA GLY A 156 2.76 9.19 -8.45
C GLY A 156 2.54 10.70 -8.42
N TYR A 157 2.08 11.21 -7.28
CA TYR A 157 1.74 12.63 -7.04
C TYR A 157 0.57 13.17 -7.86
N ALA A 158 -0.12 12.34 -8.65
CA ALA A 158 -1.26 12.79 -9.45
C ALA A 158 -2.46 13.22 -8.58
N ALA A 159 -2.74 12.50 -7.49
CA ALA A 159 -3.84 12.85 -6.61
C ALA A 159 -3.52 14.12 -5.81
N TYR A 160 -2.29 14.25 -5.31
CA TYR A 160 -1.89 15.50 -4.64
C TYR A 160 -1.93 16.70 -5.58
N ALA A 161 -1.49 16.55 -6.84
CA ALA A 161 -1.55 17.63 -7.82
C ALA A 161 -2.98 18.15 -8.09
N LEU A 162 -4.00 17.30 -7.92
CA LEU A 162 -5.41 17.69 -7.97
C LEU A 162 -5.91 18.28 -6.65
N ALA A 163 -5.41 17.77 -5.52
CA ALA A 163 -5.79 18.24 -4.19
C ALA A 163 -5.20 19.60 -3.84
N ALA A 164 -3.96 19.88 -4.25
CA ALA A 164 -3.21 21.09 -3.92
C ALA A 164 -3.99 22.40 -4.19
N PRO A 165 -4.64 22.62 -5.34
CA PRO A 165 -5.41 23.85 -5.60
C PRO A 165 -6.77 23.90 -4.88
N LEU A 166 -7.24 22.80 -4.28
CA LEU A 166 -8.54 22.76 -3.62
C LEU A 166 -8.48 23.40 -2.23
N ALA A 167 -9.64 23.89 -1.78
CA ALA A 167 -9.84 24.29 -0.39
C ALA A 167 -9.86 23.04 0.51
N PRO A 168 -9.36 23.10 1.75
CA PRO A 168 -9.32 21.97 2.67
C PRO A 168 -10.67 21.24 2.83
N ALA A 169 -11.75 22.00 3.00
CA ALA A 169 -13.11 21.47 3.13
C ALA A 169 -13.55 20.63 1.92
N ARG A 170 -13.09 20.97 0.70
CA ARG A 170 -13.39 20.21 -0.51
C ARG A 170 -12.66 18.88 -0.56
N ILE A 171 -11.42 18.83 -0.07
CA ILE A 171 -10.64 17.58 -0.01
C ILE A 171 -11.30 16.61 0.98
N VAL A 172 -11.69 17.11 2.16
CA VAL A 172 -12.45 16.32 3.15
C VAL A 172 -13.76 15.78 2.58
N GLU A 173 -14.47 16.59 1.80
CA GLU A 173 -15.71 16.15 1.12
C GLU A 173 -15.44 15.04 0.09
N VAL A 174 -14.43 15.21 -0.77
CA VAL A 174 -14.06 14.22 -1.78
C VAL A 174 -13.63 12.90 -1.13
N ALA A 175 -12.79 12.96 -0.09
CA ALA A 175 -12.37 11.79 0.66
C ALA A 175 -13.56 11.05 1.27
N ARG A 176 -14.49 11.78 1.91
CA ARG A 176 -15.71 11.18 2.49
C ARG A 176 -16.56 10.48 1.45
N VAL A 177 -16.75 11.09 0.27
CA VAL A 177 -17.49 10.47 -0.85
C VAL A 177 -16.77 9.23 -1.37
N ALA A 178 -15.44 9.22 -1.34
CA ALA A 178 -14.60 8.07 -1.65
C ALA A 178 -14.62 6.98 -0.56
N GLY A 179 -15.39 7.15 0.52
CA GLY A 179 -15.42 6.22 1.66
C GLY A 179 -14.14 6.27 2.49
N ARG A 180 -13.39 7.38 2.43
CA ARG A 180 -12.14 7.61 3.17
C ARG A 180 -12.37 8.72 4.18
N ASP A 181 -12.20 8.42 5.47
CA ASP A 181 -12.32 9.44 6.51
C ASP A 181 -10.98 10.14 6.73
N ILE A 182 -10.95 11.45 6.47
CA ILE A 182 -9.87 12.34 6.91
C ILE A 182 -10.40 13.05 8.16
N LEU A 183 -9.85 12.69 9.32
CA LEU A 183 -10.24 13.33 10.56
C LEU A 183 -9.46 14.65 10.73
N PRO A 184 -10.14 15.74 11.12
CA PRO A 184 -9.47 16.99 11.43
C PRO A 184 -8.58 16.78 12.67
N ALA A 185 -7.28 16.98 12.51
CA ALA A 185 -6.31 16.80 13.58
C ALA A 185 -5.51 18.10 13.80
N ALA A 186 -5.19 18.40 15.07
CA ALA A 186 -4.33 19.53 15.41
C ALA A 186 -2.86 19.29 15.02
N ALA A 187 -2.46 18.02 14.97
CA ALA A 187 -1.17 17.53 14.47
C ALA A 187 -1.41 16.23 13.68
N LEU A 188 -0.59 15.96 12.66
CA LEU A 188 -0.65 14.72 11.91
C LEU A 188 0.45 13.79 12.41
N LEU A 189 0.07 12.75 13.14
CA LEU A 189 0.96 11.71 13.64
C LEU A 189 0.72 10.43 12.83
N VAL A 190 1.75 9.96 12.13
CA VAL A 190 1.69 8.78 11.27
C VAL A 190 2.32 7.59 11.99
N ASN A 191 1.56 6.50 12.09
CA ASN A 191 2.07 5.23 12.57
C ASN A 191 2.54 4.37 11.40
N ALA A 192 3.85 4.21 11.26
CA ALA A 192 4.49 3.34 10.28
C ALA A 192 5.38 2.27 10.96
N CYS A 193 5.07 1.95 12.22
CA CYS A 193 5.67 0.85 12.97
C CYS A 193 4.92 -0.46 12.68
N ASP A 194 5.65 -1.56 12.62
CA ASP A 194 5.08 -2.89 12.52
C ASP A 194 4.59 -3.36 13.90
N ALA A 195 3.61 -4.26 13.87
CA ALA A 195 3.17 -4.98 15.05
C ALA A 195 3.15 -6.48 14.77
N SER A 196 2.93 -7.31 15.79
CA SER A 196 2.85 -8.76 15.62
C SER A 196 1.82 -9.14 14.55
N GLY A 197 2.29 -9.60 13.38
CA GLY A 197 1.46 -9.97 12.23
C GLY A 197 1.02 -8.81 11.32
N VAL A 198 1.34 -7.55 11.67
CA VAL A 198 1.00 -6.34 10.90
C VAL A 198 2.28 -5.76 10.31
N VAL A 199 2.52 -5.96 9.02
CA VAL A 199 3.70 -5.42 8.30
C VAL A 199 3.32 -4.61 7.06
N VAL A 200 2.09 -4.09 7.02
CA VAL A 200 1.60 -3.27 5.89
C VAL A 200 2.48 -2.04 5.69
N ALA A 201 2.85 -1.35 6.77
CA ALA A 201 3.69 -0.15 6.71
C ALA A 201 5.03 -0.44 6.05
N ARG A 202 5.74 -1.49 6.49
CA ARG A 202 7.03 -1.90 5.92
C ARG A 202 6.96 -2.12 4.41
N HIS A 203 5.91 -2.76 3.91
CA HIS A 203 5.77 -2.99 2.46
C HIS A 203 5.74 -1.70 1.64
N PHE A 204 5.12 -0.63 2.16
CA PHE A 204 5.08 0.67 1.48
C PHE A 204 6.33 1.50 1.74
N LEU A 205 6.87 1.49 2.96
CA LEU A 205 8.12 2.19 3.27
C LEU A 205 9.27 1.69 2.39
N GLU A 206 9.35 0.38 2.21
CA GLU A 206 10.34 -0.24 1.34
C GLU A 206 9.92 -0.09 -0.14
N GLY A 207 8.71 -0.52 -0.52
CA GLY A 207 8.36 -0.70 -1.94
C GLY A 207 7.87 0.55 -2.68
N ASP A 208 7.23 1.52 -2.01
CA ASP A 208 6.69 2.74 -2.64
C ASP A 208 6.54 3.88 -1.60
N PRO A 209 7.66 4.35 -1.01
CA PRO A 209 7.65 5.36 0.05
C PRO A 209 7.04 6.69 -0.40
N HIS A 210 7.15 7.03 -1.68
CA HIS A 210 6.52 8.22 -2.26
C HIS A 210 4.99 8.21 -2.16
N ARG A 211 4.34 7.03 -2.11
CA ARG A 211 2.89 6.96 -1.88
C ARG A 211 2.51 7.43 -0.48
N ILE A 212 3.34 7.13 0.51
CA ILE A 212 3.17 7.62 1.89
C ILE A 212 3.33 9.14 1.90
N VAL A 213 4.39 9.65 1.25
CA VAL A 213 4.63 11.11 1.14
C VAL A 213 3.45 11.82 0.46
N GLU A 214 2.93 11.28 -0.65
CA GLU A 214 1.74 11.82 -1.33
C GLU A 214 0.51 11.83 -0.41
N GLY A 215 0.26 10.74 0.31
CA GLY A 215 -0.83 10.66 1.29
C GLY A 215 -0.69 11.68 2.42
N ILE A 216 0.53 11.88 2.95
CA ILE A 216 0.83 12.91 3.96
C ILE A 216 0.49 14.30 3.41
N LEU A 217 0.91 14.62 2.19
CA LEU A 217 0.65 15.91 1.57
C LEU A 217 -0.87 16.18 1.40
N ILE A 218 -1.63 15.16 1.01
CA ILE A 218 -3.10 15.27 0.89
C ILE A 218 -3.74 15.47 2.26
N ALA A 219 -3.36 14.68 3.27
CA ALA A 219 -3.87 14.79 4.64
C ALA A 219 -3.55 16.16 5.24
N ALA A 220 -2.29 16.60 5.16
CA ALA A 220 -1.82 17.90 5.62
C ALA A 220 -2.59 19.05 4.95
N ARG A 221 -2.82 18.95 3.63
CA ARG A 221 -3.61 19.95 2.90
C ARG A 221 -5.08 19.98 3.33
N ALA A 222 -5.66 18.81 3.62
CA ALA A 222 -7.05 18.69 4.07
C ALA A 222 -7.27 19.19 5.51
N THR A 223 -6.28 19.05 6.38
CA THR A 223 -6.36 19.46 7.79
C THR A 223 -5.77 20.85 8.07
N GLY A 224 -4.91 21.35 7.18
CA GLY A 224 -4.14 22.58 7.38
C GLY A 224 -2.89 22.41 8.25
N VAL A 225 -2.53 21.17 8.60
CA VAL A 225 -1.33 20.85 9.38
C VAL A 225 -0.08 21.09 8.53
N ARG A 226 0.97 21.66 9.14
CA ARG A 226 2.27 21.91 8.49
C ARG A 226 3.44 21.15 9.08
N ALA A 227 3.25 20.51 10.25
CA ALA A 227 4.25 19.69 10.90
C ALA A 227 3.68 18.28 11.09
N VAL A 228 4.37 17.29 10.54
CA VAL A 228 3.94 15.90 10.51
C VAL A 228 4.99 15.05 11.19
N GLY A 229 4.58 14.29 12.21
CA GLY A 229 5.43 13.29 12.84
C GLY A 229 5.20 11.93 12.21
N VAL A 230 6.25 11.19 11.88
CA VAL A 230 6.17 9.83 11.36
C VAL A 230 6.99 8.90 12.25
N SER A 231 6.36 7.90 12.85
CA SER A 231 7.06 6.87 13.64
C SER A 231 7.36 5.68 12.74
N ILE A 232 8.64 5.30 12.65
CA ILE A 232 9.12 4.08 11.98
C ILE A 232 9.88 3.25 13.02
N ASP A 233 9.74 1.92 12.96
CA ASP A 233 10.47 1.01 13.83
C ASP A 233 11.98 1.26 13.79
N GLU A 234 12.59 1.35 14.97
CA GLU A 234 14.04 1.59 15.12
C GLU A 234 14.92 0.46 14.59
N HIS A 235 14.35 -0.73 14.34
CA HIS A 235 15.05 -1.91 13.84
C HIS A 235 14.83 -2.17 12.34
N SER A 236 14.14 -1.26 11.65
CA SER A 236 13.77 -1.39 10.24
C SER A 236 14.62 -0.47 9.36
N ASP A 237 15.95 -0.58 9.46
CA ASP A 237 16.93 0.29 8.80
C ASP A 237 16.65 0.46 7.29
N GLY A 238 16.40 -0.64 6.58
CA GLY A 238 16.11 -0.59 5.14
C GLY A 238 14.84 0.21 4.79
N ALA A 239 13.81 0.12 5.63
CA ALA A 239 12.57 0.88 5.48
C ALA A 239 12.79 2.36 5.81
N ARG A 240 13.57 2.66 6.85
CA ARG A 240 13.94 4.02 7.23
C ARG A 240 14.74 4.71 6.13
N ASP A 241 15.77 4.03 5.63
CA ASP A 241 16.63 4.53 4.55
C ASP A 241 15.85 4.78 3.25
N ALA A 242 14.92 3.89 2.90
CA ALA A 242 14.07 4.06 1.73
C ALA A 242 13.15 5.29 1.85
N PHE A 243 12.56 5.48 3.03
CA PHE A 243 11.71 6.64 3.28
C PHE A 243 12.50 7.96 3.33
N ASP A 244 13.67 7.97 3.97
CA ASP A 244 14.54 9.16 4.03
C ASP A 244 15.01 9.59 2.62
N ARG A 245 15.32 8.63 1.73
CA ARG A 245 15.58 8.91 0.31
C ARG A 245 14.38 9.54 -0.39
N ALA A 246 13.18 8.98 -0.21
CA ALA A 246 11.97 9.52 -0.82
C ALA A 246 11.64 10.95 -0.32
N LEU A 247 11.92 11.23 0.97
CA LEU A 247 11.80 12.57 1.52
C LEU A 247 12.86 13.52 0.93
N ALA A 248 14.09 13.08 0.74
CA ALA A 248 15.13 13.87 0.07
C ALA A 248 14.72 14.20 -1.37
N ASP A 249 14.33 13.20 -2.15
CA ASP A 249 13.81 13.37 -3.51
C ASP A 249 12.64 14.37 -3.57
N ALA A 250 11.68 14.26 -2.65
CA ALA A 250 10.54 15.16 -2.59
C ALA A 250 10.92 16.60 -2.17
N ARG A 251 11.92 16.77 -1.30
CA ARG A 251 12.46 18.10 -0.94
C ARG A 251 13.17 18.73 -2.14
N ASP A 252 14.09 18.00 -2.76
CA ASP A 252 14.92 18.49 -3.86
C ASP A 252 14.07 18.83 -5.10
N ALA A 253 12.98 18.09 -5.32
CA ALA A 253 12.03 18.35 -6.38
C ALA A 253 11.05 19.50 -6.09
N GLY A 254 11.10 20.15 -4.91
CA GLY A 254 10.18 21.23 -4.54
C GLY A 254 8.75 20.77 -4.24
N ILE A 255 8.56 19.49 -3.92
CA ILE A 255 7.25 18.94 -3.59
C ILE A 255 6.86 19.33 -2.16
N LEU A 256 7.78 19.23 -1.19
CA LEU A 256 7.47 19.48 0.22
C LEU A 256 7.29 20.97 0.57
N ASP A 257 7.89 21.88 -0.21
CA ASP A 257 7.74 23.34 -0.02
C ASP A 257 6.62 23.96 -0.88
N GLY A 258 5.97 23.14 -1.71
CA GLY A 258 4.88 23.54 -2.60
C GLY A 258 5.32 24.24 -3.89
N SER A 259 6.62 24.45 -4.13
CA SER A 259 7.11 25.15 -5.33
C SER A 259 6.86 24.37 -6.63
N ALA A 260 6.79 23.04 -6.58
CA ALA A 260 6.55 22.19 -7.74
C ALA A 260 5.07 21.92 -8.04
N LEU A 261 4.27 21.62 -7.02
CA LEU A 261 2.88 21.16 -7.17
C LEU A 261 1.84 22.13 -6.60
N GLY A 262 2.27 23.19 -5.91
CA GLY A 262 1.41 24.06 -5.11
C GLY A 262 1.16 23.49 -3.72
N GLY A 263 0.34 24.20 -2.92
CA GLY A 263 0.09 23.87 -1.52
C GLY A 263 0.97 24.67 -0.56
N ASP A 264 0.80 24.39 0.73
CA ASP A 264 1.61 24.98 1.79
C ASP A 264 2.86 24.12 2.02
N ALA A 265 3.97 24.77 2.42
CA ALA A 265 5.16 24.06 2.85
C ALA A 265 4.87 23.20 4.09
N ILE A 266 5.35 21.97 4.09
CA ILE A 266 5.24 21.03 5.20
C ILE A 266 6.61 20.56 5.67
N THR A 267 6.72 20.28 6.97
CA THR A 267 7.87 19.60 7.57
C THR A 267 7.44 18.22 8.02
N ILE A 268 8.23 17.22 7.66
CA ILE A 268 8.05 15.83 8.08
C ILE A 268 9.24 15.49 8.98
N ASP A 269 8.96 15.22 10.26
CA ASP A 269 9.93 14.73 11.23
C ASP A 269 9.71 13.22 11.42
N VAL A 270 10.77 12.44 11.27
CA VAL A 270 10.68 10.98 11.33
C VAL A 270 11.43 10.51 12.56
N GLN A 271 10.70 9.86 13.46
CA GLN A 271 11.17 9.44 14.78
C GLN A 271 11.23 7.91 14.86
N GLY A 272 12.08 7.39 15.74
CA GLY A 272 12.05 5.97 16.12
C GLY A 272 10.76 5.61 16.85
N ASP A 273 10.59 4.33 17.18
CA ASP A 273 9.36 3.81 17.80
C ASP A 273 8.97 4.62 19.05
N VAL A 274 7.96 5.48 18.90
CA VAL A 274 7.33 6.13 20.03
C VAL A 274 6.39 5.09 20.61
N ARG A 275 6.91 4.29 21.55
CA ARG A 275 6.12 3.30 22.29
C ARG A 275 4.81 3.94 22.72
N ALA A 276 3.71 3.24 22.46
CA ALA A 276 2.38 3.58 22.96
C ALA A 276 2.48 3.91 24.47
N GLY A 277 2.45 5.20 24.80
CA GLY A 277 2.80 5.68 26.13
C GLY A 277 2.98 7.19 26.23
N ASP A 278 3.50 7.85 25.19
CA ASP A 278 3.68 9.30 25.19
C ASP A 278 2.87 9.96 24.07
N GLU A 279 1.86 10.74 24.50
CA GLU A 279 0.88 11.56 23.76
C GLU A 279 -0.48 10.91 23.40
N ASP A 280 -1.54 11.45 24.03
CA ASP A 280 -2.97 11.23 23.77
C ASP A 280 -3.39 11.74 22.36
N GLY A 281 -2.77 11.22 21.30
CA GLY A 281 -3.03 11.60 19.91
C GLY A 281 -3.58 10.45 19.07
N GLU A 282 -4.66 10.70 18.33
CA GLU A 282 -5.12 9.82 17.26
C GLU A 282 -4.05 9.73 16.16
N ARG A 283 -3.61 8.52 15.82
CA ARG A 283 -2.57 8.26 14.81
C ARG A 283 -3.19 7.76 13.51
N VAL A 284 -2.61 8.18 12.40
CA VAL A 284 -3.03 7.76 11.05
C VAL A 284 -2.12 6.63 10.58
N ASP A 285 -2.71 5.49 10.23
CA ASP A 285 -1.95 4.37 9.68
C ASP A 285 -1.54 4.60 8.21
N VAL A 286 -0.45 3.96 7.80
CA VAL A 286 0.09 4.04 6.43
C VAL A 286 -0.94 3.67 5.35
N GLU A 287 -1.79 2.68 5.59
CA GLU A 287 -2.83 2.30 4.64
C GLU A 287 -3.81 3.44 4.37
N THR A 288 -4.22 4.18 5.41
CA THR A 288 -5.11 5.33 5.27
C THR A 288 -4.48 6.39 4.38
N LEU A 289 -3.20 6.70 4.59
CA LEU A 289 -2.46 7.65 3.73
C LEU A 289 -2.38 7.16 2.29
N CYS A 290 -2.07 5.88 2.07
CA CYS A 290 -2.04 5.30 0.73
C CYS A 290 -3.42 5.36 0.06
N ALA A 291 -4.49 5.15 0.82
CA ALA A 291 -5.86 5.29 0.33
C ALA A 291 -6.23 6.74 -0.04
N LEU A 292 -5.60 7.75 0.57
CA LEU A 292 -5.80 9.14 0.15
C LEU A 292 -5.30 9.41 -1.27
N THR A 293 -4.33 8.63 -1.76
CA THR A 293 -3.82 8.75 -3.14
C THR A 293 -4.80 8.29 -4.21
N THR A 294 -5.95 7.71 -3.83
CA THR A 294 -6.97 7.21 -4.77
C THR A 294 -8.32 7.92 -4.65
N ILE A 295 -8.41 9.02 -3.88
CA ILE A 295 -9.69 9.73 -3.64
C ILE A 295 -10.30 10.37 -4.90
N PHE A 296 -9.52 10.52 -5.97
CA PHE A 296 -9.98 11.03 -7.26
C PHE A 296 -10.22 9.92 -8.30
N ASP A 297 -9.95 8.67 -7.96
CA ASP A 297 -10.24 7.54 -8.82
C ASP A 297 -11.76 7.35 -8.94
N THR A 298 -12.23 6.80 -10.06
CA THR A 298 -13.66 6.68 -10.35
C THR A 298 -14.04 5.23 -10.71
N PRO A 299 -14.59 4.44 -9.76
CA PRO A 299 -14.63 4.68 -8.32
C PRO A 299 -13.25 4.45 -7.66
N PRO A 300 -13.02 4.96 -6.44
CA PRO A 300 -11.89 4.55 -5.62
C PRO A 300 -11.90 3.03 -5.39
N PRO A 301 -10.73 2.37 -5.31
CA PRO A 301 -10.66 0.94 -5.04
C PRO A 301 -11.38 0.61 -3.71
N PRO A 302 -12.41 -0.26 -3.70
CA PRO A 302 -13.11 -0.67 -2.49
C PRO A 302 -12.30 -1.80 -1.83
N THR A 303 -11.05 -1.52 -1.47
CA THR A 303 -10.08 -2.51 -1.02
C THR A 303 -9.49 -2.15 0.33
N ARG A 304 -9.02 -3.18 1.02
CA ARG A 304 -8.21 -3.10 2.24
C ARG A 304 -6.92 -3.86 2.02
N LEU A 305 -5.89 -3.49 2.76
CA LEU A 305 -4.61 -4.18 2.75
C LEU A 305 -4.58 -5.23 3.85
N VAL A 306 -4.14 -6.43 3.49
CA VAL A 306 -3.99 -7.56 4.40
C VAL A 306 -2.61 -8.16 4.26
N SER A 307 -1.86 -8.17 5.36
CA SER A 307 -0.60 -8.88 5.49
C SER A 307 -0.87 -10.29 6.04
N LEU A 308 -0.73 -11.31 5.20
CA LEU A 308 -0.92 -12.71 5.57
C LEU A 308 0.39 -13.38 6.00
N SER A 309 0.36 -14.04 7.16
CA SER A 309 1.48 -14.73 7.80
C SER A 309 1.01 -16.01 8.51
N GLY A 310 1.92 -16.87 8.99
CA GLY A 310 1.58 -18.12 9.69
C GLY A 310 1.64 -19.37 8.80
N ASP A 311 0.74 -20.32 9.01
CA ASP A 311 0.68 -21.59 8.25
C ASP A 311 0.01 -21.40 6.88
N LEU A 312 0.75 -20.86 5.92
CA LEU A 312 0.28 -20.67 4.55
C LEU A 312 1.40 -20.81 3.52
N ALA A 313 1.02 -21.19 2.29
CA ALA A 313 1.96 -21.36 1.19
C ALA A 313 2.42 -20.02 0.59
N ARG A 314 1.54 -19.00 0.58
CA ARG A 314 1.80 -17.71 -0.09
C ARG A 314 1.67 -16.52 0.88
N GLY A 315 2.56 -16.41 1.85
CA GLY A 315 2.64 -15.25 2.75
C GLY A 315 3.05 -13.95 2.07
N GLY A 316 2.55 -12.81 2.56
CA GLY A 316 2.84 -11.48 2.03
C GLY A 316 1.68 -10.50 2.11
N LEU A 317 1.78 -9.40 1.35
CA LEU A 317 0.77 -8.36 1.26
C LEU A 317 -0.25 -8.66 0.15
N TYR A 318 -1.52 -8.52 0.52
CA TYR A 318 -2.66 -8.70 -0.36
C TYR A 318 -3.55 -7.47 -0.29
N GLU A 319 -3.93 -6.97 -1.46
CA GLU A 319 -5.03 -6.01 -1.57
C GLU A 319 -6.32 -6.80 -1.77
N VAL A 320 -7.20 -6.80 -0.77
CA VAL A 320 -8.43 -7.59 -0.75
C VAL A 320 -9.63 -6.68 -0.97
N PRO A 321 -10.58 -7.05 -1.85
CA PRO A 321 -11.82 -6.30 -1.97
C PRO A 321 -12.66 -6.42 -0.69
N VAL A 322 -13.31 -5.32 -0.32
CA VAL A 322 -14.33 -5.24 0.75
C VAL A 322 -15.65 -4.80 0.13
N ASP A 323 -16.11 -5.61 -0.81
CA ASP A 323 -17.27 -5.38 -1.68
C ASP A 323 -18.56 -6.05 -1.18
N GLY A 324 -18.50 -6.73 -0.03
CA GLY A 324 -19.60 -7.52 0.52
C GLY A 324 -19.69 -8.95 -0.03
N ASN A 325 -18.78 -9.34 -0.93
CA ASN A 325 -18.73 -10.67 -1.54
C ASN A 325 -17.44 -11.43 -1.23
N THR A 326 -16.34 -10.72 -0.98
CA THR A 326 -15.06 -11.31 -0.61
C THR A 326 -15.15 -11.92 0.79
N THR A 327 -14.71 -13.16 0.95
CA THR A 327 -14.75 -13.92 2.21
C THR A 327 -13.36 -14.32 2.68
N TRP A 328 -13.21 -14.74 3.94
CA TRP A 328 -11.94 -15.30 4.43
C TRP A 328 -11.53 -16.56 3.69
N ALA A 329 -12.49 -17.42 3.31
CA ALA A 329 -12.20 -18.59 2.47
C ALA A 329 -11.60 -18.18 1.11
N GLY A 330 -12.12 -17.11 0.50
CA GLY A 330 -11.57 -16.54 -0.73
C GLY A 330 -10.14 -16.01 -0.56
N VAL A 331 -9.89 -15.26 0.52
CA VAL A 331 -8.55 -14.75 0.86
C VAL A 331 -7.56 -15.90 1.15
N LEU A 332 -7.99 -16.95 1.84
CA LEU A 332 -7.15 -18.12 2.07
C LEU A 332 -6.84 -18.87 0.77
N ALA A 333 -7.81 -18.95 -0.14
CA ALA A 333 -7.61 -19.58 -1.44
C ALA A 333 -6.57 -18.85 -2.30
N THR A 334 -6.55 -17.50 -2.31
CA THR A 334 -5.52 -16.73 -3.03
C THR A 334 -4.13 -16.95 -2.42
N ALA A 335 -4.07 -17.15 -1.10
CA ALA A 335 -2.87 -17.52 -0.36
C ALA A 335 -2.46 -19.01 -0.50
N GLY A 336 -3.21 -19.81 -1.26
CA GLY A 336 -2.92 -21.22 -1.50
C GLY A 336 -3.25 -22.13 -0.31
N VAL A 337 -4.16 -21.73 0.57
CA VAL A 337 -4.55 -22.46 1.77
C VAL A 337 -5.97 -23.00 1.63
N MET A 338 -6.16 -24.29 1.94
CA MET A 338 -7.50 -24.87 2.04
C MET A 338 -8.12 -24.47 3.39
N PRO A 339 -9.31 -23.84 3.42
CA PRO A 339 -9.94 -23.41 4.67
C PRO A 339 -10.12 -24.53 5.71
N ALA A 340 -10.36 -25.77 5.27
CA ALA A 340 -10.49 -26.93 6.14
C ALA A 340 -9.22 -27.32 6.92
N ARG A 341 -8.05 -26.80 6.52
CA ARG A 341 -6.77 -27.00 7.21
C ARG A 341 -6.44 -25.89 8.21
N VAL A 342 -7.28 -24.85 8.30
CA VAL A 342 -7.04 -23.70 9.17
C VAL A 342 -7.91 -23.85 10.42
N GLN A 343 -7.29 -23.77 11.59
CA GLN A 343 -7.97 -23.87 12.86
C GLN A 343 -8.58 -22.52 13.28
N ALA A 344 -7.88 -21.42 13.00
CA ALA A 344 -8.37 -20.05 13.19
C ALA A 344 -7.52 -19.04 12.41
N LEU A 345 -8.05 -17.83 12.21
CA LEU A 345 -7.27 -16.66 11.83
C LEU A 345 -7.14 -15.74 13.03
N LEU A 346 -5.93 -15.31 13.33
CA LEU A 346 -5.66 -14.30 14.35
C LEU A 346 -5.46 -12.96 13.66
N LEU A 347 -6.41 -12.03 13.85
CA LEU A 347 -6.30 -10.69 13.29
C LEU A 347 -5.34 -9.85 14.13
N GLY A 348 -4.68 -8.89 13.49
CA GLY A 348 -3.76 -7.94 14.11
C GLY A 348 -4.49 -6.84 14.91
N GLY A 349 -3.71 -5.97 15.54
CA GLY A 349 -4.23 -4.89 16.41
C GLY A 349 -4.30 -5.28 17.89
N VAL A 350 -4.72 -4.36 18.76
CA VAL A 350 -4.64 -4.53 20.23
C VAL A 350 -5.54 -5.67 20.75
N SER A 351 -6.75 -5.83 20.21
CA SER A 351 -7.72 -6.84 20.65
C SER A 351 -7.44 -8.26 20.09
N ARG A 352 -6.60 -8.35 19.05
CA ARG A 352 -6.16 -9.56 18.33
C ARG A 352 -7.26 -10.63 18.09
N PRO A 353 -8.46 -10.29 17.58
CA PRO A 353 -9.60 -11.21 17.59
C PRO A 353 -9.33 -12.47 16.74
N LEU A 354 -9.99 -13.58 17.11
CA LEU A 354 -9.95 -14.83 16.37
C LEU A 354 -11.16 -14.94 15.44
N VAL A 355 -10.92 -15.28 14.18
CA VAL A 355 -11.93 -15.72 13.22
C VAL A 355 -11.88 -17.23 13.14
N LEU A 356 -13.02 -17.88 13.35
CA LEU A 356 -13.12 -19.34 13.37
C LEU A 356 -13.65 -19.88 12.04
N PRO A 357 -13.43 -21.17 11.72
CA PRO A 357 -13.80 -21.75 10.42
C PRO A 357 -15.26 -21.58 10.04
N ARG A 358 -16.17 -21.58 11.03
CA ARG A 358 -17.61 -21.32 10.83
C ARG A 358 -17.92 -19.93 10.26
N ASP A 359 -17.00 -18.98 10.41
CA ASP A 359 -17.15 -17.60 9.99
C ASP A 359 -16.38 -17.33 8.67
N PHE A 360 -15.72 -18.33 8.07
CA PHE A 360 -14.89 -18.13 6.88
C PHE A 360 -15.66 -17.81 5.61
N ASP A 361 -16.93 -18.20 5.55
CA ASP A 361 -17.83 -17.88 4.44
C ASP A 361 -18.54 -16.53 4.62
N ALA A 362 -18.36 -15.86 5.77
CA ALA A 362 -18.87 -14.52 5.97
C ALA A 362 -18.10 -13.52 5.09
N ALA A 363 -18.83 -12.54 4.56
CA ALA A 363 -18.21 -11.42 3.86
C ALA A 363 -17.26 -10.67 4.81
N LEU A 364 -16.12 -10.23 4.27
CA LEU A 364 -15.16 -9.44 5.02
C LEU A 364 -15.79 -8.13 5.48
N ASP A 365 -15.60 -7.83 6.77
CA ASP A 365 -15.91 -6.53 7.35
C ASP A 365 -14.61 -5.72 7.42
N ALA A 366 -14.59 -4.58 6.72
CA ALA A 366 -13.44 -3.67 6.69
C ALA A 366 -13.05 -3.17 8.08
N GLN A 367 -14.01 -3.04 9.01
CA GLN A 367 -13.77 -2.61 10.39
C GLN A 367 -13.04 -3.70 11.19
N MET A 368 -13.38 -4.97 10.94
CA MET A 368 -12.75 -6.12 11.62
C MET A 368 -11.28 -6.31 11.22
N LEU A 369 -10.87 -5.86 10.03
CA LEU A 369 -9.51 -5.99 9.54
C LEU A 369 -8.49 -5.15 10.33
N GLY A 370 -8.92 -4.12 11.07
CA GLY A 370 -8.03 -3.30 11.90
C GLY A 370 -6.83 -2.75 11.11
N ALA A 371 -5.61 -2.98 11.59
CA ALA A 371 -4.38 -2.56 10.91
C ALA A 371 -3.94 -3.50 9.75
N GLY A 372 -4.76 -4.51 9.40
CA GLY A 372 -4.53 -5.38 8.24
C GLY A 372 -3.64 -6.60 8.49
N GLY A 373 -3.19 -6.87 9.72
CA GLY A 373 -2.44 -8.08 10.01
C GLY A 373 -3.33 -9.31 10.14
N VAL A 374 -2.96 -10.43 9.52
CA VAL A 374 -3.70 -11.70 9.62
C VAL A 374 -2.72 -12.87 9.70
N GLN A 375 -2.76 -13.59 10.81
CA GLN A 375 -1.98 -14.79 11.02
C GLN A 375 -2.87 -16.04 10.87
N VAL A 376 -2.50 -16.93 9.95
CA VAL A 376 -3.16 -18.21 9.70
C VAL A 376 -2.64 -19.22 10.71
N LEU A 377 -3.52 -19.76 11.53
CA LEU A 377 -3.21 -20.78 12.52
C LEU A 377 -3.58 -22.16 11.97
N GLY A 378 -2.56 -22.99 11.78
CA GLY A 378 -2.68 -24.35 11.27
C GLY A 378 -3.35 -25.33 12.25
N PRO A 379 -3.46 -26.61 11.87
CA PRO A 379 -4.18 -27.61 12.66
C PRO A 379 -3.52 -27.92 14.01
N ASP A 380 -2.20 -27.74 14.10
CA ASP A 380 -1.39 -28.02 15.28
C ASP A 380 -1.21 -26.79 16.19
N ALA A 381 -1.90 -25.68 15.90
CA ALA A 381 -1.81 -24.48 16.72
C ALA A 381 -2.48 -24.69 18.10
N ASP A 382 -1.80 -24.23 19.15
CA ASP A 382 -2.33 -24.20 20.51
C ASP A 382 -3.11 -22.89 20.72
N LEU A 383 -4.45 -22.98 20.59
CA LEU A 383 -5.31 -21.82 20.82
C LEU A 383 -5.44 -21.44 22.30
N ASP A 384 -5.32 -22.41 23.20
CA ASP A 384 -5.43 -22.18 24.65
C ASP A 384 -4.18 -21.42 25.16
N GLY A 385 -3.03 -21.70 24.56
CA GLY A 385 -1.76 -21.00 24.79
C GLY A 385 -1.74 -19.53 24.35
N LEU A 386 -2.76 -19.05 23.61
CA LEU A 386 -2.88 -17.63 23.23
C LEU A 386 -3.36 -16.72 24.38
N GLY A 387 -3.59 -17.28 25.58
CA GLY A 387 -3.87 -16.53 26.81
C GLY A 387 -5.23 -15.86 26.81
N ARG A 388 -6.25 -16.52 26.26
CA ARG A 388 -7.63 -16.00 26.14
C ARG A 388 -8.61 -16.65 27.11
#